data_AF-A0A925X9C0-F1
#
_entry.id   AF-A0A925X9C0-F1
#
_cell.length_a   1.000
_cell.length_b   1.000
_cell.length_c   1.000
_cell.angle_alpha   90.00
_cell.angle_beta   90.00
_cell.angle_gamma   90.00
#
_symmetry.space_group_name_H-M   'P 1'
#
loop_
_entity.id
_entity.type
_entity.pdbx_description
1 polymer ?
#
loop_
_entity_poly.entity_id
_entity_poly.type
_entity_poly.pdbx_seq_one_letter_code
_entity_poly.pdbx_strand_id
1 'polypeptide(L)'
;MAYDLKNEIEDLISENSDKLDFPEAYFYVPTYLFFIHENSFEIASKDREPDEIYGELLRMPTQEQEPNQTLFRKPLQNRTSKEKYLSSLEKLKNHILEGDMYEINYCMEFFSEDAHINPREVYLALNELSPMPFSAYLKIPPNKYAICASPERFLKKKGSQLISQPIKGTAKRGENIEADTLLISQLRNSEKEQAENMMIVDLVRNDLARSSRTGSVAVQEMFGIYTFPALHQMISTVISEKKPEIPLTEVIKNAFPMGSMTGAPKIKAMQIIENEEVSKRSLYSGAIGYFTSEGDFDFNVVIRSILYNAWKHHVSFQVGSAITFDAEAEKEYEECLLKAKTMEQVLLEITDYRPFYKNKKKRPAWQAEVFKMLVSLVFYTFFMNWFEQGILNFNTHTGIISGFVALALLMLYIGFKKIQYWQSRPLNILHNWVAHLLNAPAGILFVIGAYIFMFFAAIVGFFVGIYRIFKPEEDKFADINKSWGDISDEELQKMYQVLMEEEAKRKKV
;
A
#
# COMPACT_ATOMS: atom_id res chain seq x y z
N MET A 1 -5.33 -17.03 17.12
CA MET A 1 -6.38 -17.14 18.15
C MET A 1 -7.66 -16.63 17.52
N ALA A 2 -8.65 -17.49 17.33
CA ALA A 2 -9.96 -17.12 16.78
C ALA A 2 -10.82 -16.43 17.84
N TYR A 3 -11.80 -15.62 17.43
CA TYR A 3 -12.68 -14.88 18.34
C TYR A 3 -13.42 -15.80 19.32
N ASP A 4 -13.85 -16.97 18.83
CA ASP A 4 -14.59 -17.95 19.62
C ASP A 4 -13.79 -18.61 20.76
N LEU A 5 -12.45 -18.41 20.80
CA LEU A 5 -11.62 -18.76 21.97
C LEU A 5 -12.13 -18.07 23.26
N LYS A 6 -12.91 -16.99 23.14
CA LYS A 6 -13.63 -16.36 24.27
C LYS A 6 -14.46 -17.37 25.07
N ASN A 7 -14.98 -18.43 24.46
CA ASN A 7 -15.83 -19.43 25.12
C ASN A 7 -15.04 -20.33 26.08
N GLU A 8 -13.73 -20.49 25.87
CA GLU A 8 -12.86 -21.18 26.83
C GLU A 8 -12.41 -20.26 27.98
N ILE A 9 -12.54 -18.94 27.80
CA ILE A 9 -12.02 -17.92 28.71
C ILE A 9 -13.11 -17.39 29.66
N GLU A 10 -14.32 -17.21 29.13
CA GLU A 10 -15.49 -16.68 29.81
C GLU A 10 -16.68 -17.65 29.66
N ASP A 11 -17.69 -17.54 30.52
CA ASP A 11 -18.91 -18.36 30.47
C ASP A 11 -19.83 -17.91 29.31
N LEU A 12 -19.45 -18.32 28.09
CA LEU A 12 -20.08 -17.95 26.83
C LEU A 12 -20.20 -19.17 25.92
N ILE A 13 -21.18 -19.13 25.03
CA ILE A 13 -21.43 -20.16 24.03
C ILE A 13 -21.58 -19.47 22.67
N SER A 14 -21.05 -20.09 21.61
CA SER A 14 -21.32 -19.68 20.23
C SER A 14 -22.03 -20.82 19.49
N GLU A 15 -23.24 -20.57 18.99
CA GLU A 15 -24.11 -21.54 18.30
C GLU A 15 -24.32 -21.19 16.81
N ASN A 16 -24.00 -19.97 16.40
CA ASN A 16 -24.08 -19.54 15.02
C ASN A 16 -23.25 -20.41 14.05
N SER A 17 -23.59 -20.37 12.77
CA SER A 17 -22.88 -21.21 11.78
C SER A 17 -21.45 -20.73 11.51
N ASP A 18 -20.49 -21.66 11.43
CA ASP A 18 -19.14 -21.44 10.90
C ASP A 18 -18.91 -22.35 9.69
N LYS A 19 -18.51 -21.76 8.56
CA LYS A 19 -18.15 -22.49 7.33
C LYS A 19 -16.65 -22.47 7.06
N LEU A 20 -15.88 -21.65 7.78
CA LEU A 20 -14.44 -21.51 7.65
C LEU A 20 -13.69 -22.58 8.46
N ASP A 21 -14.25 -23.02 9.59
CA ASP A 21 -13.69 -24.02 10.52
C ASP A 21 -12.26 -23.69 11.00
N PHE A 22 -11.95 -22.42 11.28
CA PHE A 22 -10.66 -22.14 11.92
C PHE A 22 -10.62 -22.75 13.32
N PRO A 23 -9.46 -23.30 13.74
CA PRO A 23 -9.30 -23.72 15.13
C PRO A 23 -9.34 -22.51 16.07
N GLU A 24 -9.85 -22.69 17.29
CA GLU A 24 -9.94 -21.63 18.30
C GLU A 24 -8.56 -21.07 18.66
N ALA A 25 -7.55 -21.93 18.73
CA ALA A 25 -6.16 -21.53 18.80
C ALA A 25 -5.28 -22.44 17.92
N TYR A 26 -4.29 -21.84 17.27
CA TYR A 26 -3.27 -22.55 16.49
C TYR A 26 -1.94 -21.81 16.63
N PHE A 27 -0.95 -22.52 17.18
CA PHE A 27 0.42 -22.06 17.33
C PHE A 27 1.36 -23.15 16.86
N TYR A 28 2.49 -22.75 16.29
CA TYR A 28 3.55 -23.66 15.89
C TYR A 28 4.90 -23.01 16.16
N VAL A 29 5.92 -23.84 16.36
CA VAL A 29 7.31 -23.37 16.46
C VAL A 29 7.91 -23.46 15.06
N PRO A 30 8.29 -22.34 14.43
CA PRO A 30 8.87 -22.36 13.10
C PRO A 30 10.26 -23.03 13.13
N THR A 31 10.54 -23.88 12.14
CA THR A 31 11.89 -24.43 11.91
C THR A 31 12.82 -23.39 11.31
N TYR A 32 12.29 -22.56 10.41
CA TYR A 32 13.01 -21.49 9.73
C TYR A 32 12.28 -20.16 9.92
N LEU A 33 13.04 -19.11 10.18
CA LEU A 33 12.60 -17.73 10.25
C LEU A 33 13.38 -16.90 9.23
N PHE A 34 12.65 -16.07 8.51
CA PHE A 34 13.19 -15.18 7.50
C PHE A 34 12.83 -13.75 7.87
N PHE A 35 13.84 -12.94 8.17
CA PHE A 35 13.67 -11.52 8.45
C PHE A 35 14.08 -10.71 7.22
N ILE A 36 13.14 -9.93 6.70
CA ILE A 36 13.37 -9.07 5.53
C ILE A 36 13.45 -7.64 6.03
N HIS A 37 14.59 -7.01 5.81
CA HIS A 37 14.83 -5.59 6.08
C HIS A 37 14.98 -4.83 4.76
N GLU A 38 15.08 -3.50 4.82
CA GLU A 38 15.20 -2.68 3.61
C GLU A 38 16.42 -3.03 2.75
N ASN A 39 17.56 -3.34 3.39
CA ASN A 39 18.84 -3.59 2.72
C ASN A 39 19.52 -4.89 3.16
N SER A 40 18.85 -5.72 3.96
CA SER A 40 19.41 -6.96 4.47
C SER A 40 18.34 -8.03 4.63
N PHE A 41 18.81 -9.28 4.69
CA PHE A 41 18.00 -10.47 4.88
C PHE A 41 18.70 -11.34 5.91
N GLU A 42 17.97 -11.81 6.91
CA GLU A 42 18.48 -12.68 7.95
C GLU A 42 17.69 -13.99 7.96
N ILE A 43 18.41 -15.11 8.10
CA ILE A 43 17.85 -16.45 8.23
C ILE A 43 18.23 -16.98 9.61
N ALA A 44 17.22 -17.30 10.41
CA ALA A 44 17.40 -18.08 11.63
C ALA A 44 16.81 -19.48 11.41
N SER A 45 17.52 -20.51 11.84
CA SER A 45 17.17 -21.91 11.60
C SER A 45 17.44 -22.72 12.85
N LYS A 46 16.54 -23.67 13.13
CA LYS A 46 16.64 -24.53 14.32
C LYS A 46 17.56 -25.73 14.13
N ASP A 47 17.63 -26.28 12.92
CA ASP A 47 18.19 -27.60 12.64
C ASP A 47 19.10 -27.68 11.41
N ARG A 48 19.14 -26.62 10.59
CA ARG A 48 19.98 -26.55 9.38
C ARG A 48 20.85 -25.30 9.32
N GLU A 49 21.98 -25.41 8.65
CA GLU A 49 22.88 -24.27 8.42
C GLU A 49 22.20 -23.22 7.52
N PRO A 50 22.16 -21.94 7.94
CA PRO A 50 21.54 -20.85 7.18
C PRO A 50 22.04 -20.72 5.74
N ASP A 51 23.33 -20.95 5.49
CA ASP A 51 23.93 -20.83 4.15
C ASP A 51 23.42 -21.90 3.17
N GLU A 52 23.09 -23.11 3.67
CA GLU A 52 22.48 -24.15 2.84
C GLU A 52 21.07 -23.76 2.43
N ILE A 53 20.28 -23.23 3.38
CA ILE A 53 18.92 -22.74 3.14
C ILE A 53 18.98 -21.61 2.11
N TYR A 54 19.90 -20.66 2.28
CA TYR A 54 20.08 -19.57 1.34
C TYR A 54 20.45 -20.06 -0.07
N GLY A 55 21.39 -21.02 -0.16
CA GLY A 55 21.76 -21.65 -1.42
C GLY A 55 20.62 -22.39 -2.10
N GLU A 56 19.71 -23.01 -1.34
CA GLU A 56 18.47 -23.61 -1.86
C GLU A 56 17.50 -22.56 -2.37
N LEU A 57 17.27 -21.48 -1.60
CA LEU A 57 16.38 -20.38 -1.99
C LEU A 57 16.83 -19.73 -3.30
N LEU A 58 18.14 -19.53 -3.51
CA LEU A 58 18.67 -18.99 -4.75
C LEU A 58 18.50 -19.92 -5.96
N ARG A 59 18.41 -21.24 -5.72
CA ARG A 59 18.17 -22.24 -6.77
C ARG A 59 16.68 -22.53 -6.99
N MET A 60 15.82 -22.10 -6.05
CA MET A 60 14.39 -22.26 -6.23
C MET A 60 13.97 -21.48 -7.48
N PRO A 61 13.35 -22.14 -8.46
CA PRO A 61 12.82 -21.41 -9.60
C PRO A 61 11.81 -20.40 -9.05
N THR A 62 11.95 -19.15 -9.46
CA THR A 62 10.86 -18.19 -9.31
C THR A 62 9.71 -18.75 -10.12
N GLN A 63 8.79 -19.46 -9.48
CA GLN A 63 7.54 -19.82 -10.13
C GLN A 63 6.81 -18.50 -10.36
N GLU A 64 6.92 -17.98 -11.57
CA GLU A 64 5.78 -17.29 -12.18
C GLU A 64 4.69 -18.36 -12.27
N GLN A 65 3.94 -18.56 -11.18
CA GLN A 65 2.72 -19.32 -11.28
C GLN A 65 1.87 -18.56 -12.28
N GLU A 66 1.50 -19.23 -13.38
CA GLU A 66 0.39 -18.80 -14.21
C GLU A 66 -0.72 -18.37 -13.25
N PRO A 67 -1.22 -17.13 -13.37
CA PRO A 67 -2.23 -16.59 -12.48
C PRO A 67 -3.41 -17.55 -12.48
N ASN A 68 -3.50 -18.43 -11.48
CA ASN A 68 -4.68 -19.25 -11.30
C ASN A 68 -5.83 -18.26 -11.14
N GLN A 69 -6.70 -18.23 -12.15
CA GLN A 69 -7.85 -17.34 -12.18
C GLN A 69 -8.63 -17.52 -10.88
N THR A 70 -8.87 -16.43 -10.16
CA THR A 70 -9.84 -16.48 -9.08
C THR A 70 -11.18 -16.76 -9.73
N LEU A 71 -11.74 -17.92 -9.40
CA LEU A 71 -12.99 -18.42 -9.97
C LEU A 71 -14.06 -18.39 -8.88
N PHE A 72 -14.97 -17.44 -8.98
CA PHE A 72 -16.22 -17.45 -8.22
C PHE A 72 -17.31 -18.08 -9.07
N ARG A 73 -17.73 -19.30 -8.72
CA ARG A 73 -18.89 -19.92 -9.36
C ARG A 73 -20.20 -19.35 -8.84
N LYS A 74 -20.21 -18.86 -7.60
CA LYS A 74 -21.32 -18.10 -7.02
C LYS A 74 -20.88 -16.67 -6.72
N PRO A 75 -21.75 -15.68 -6.94
CA PRO A 75 -21.45 -14.31 -6.58
C PRO A 75 -21.19 -14.20 -5.07
N LEU A 76 -20.39 -13.20 -4.70
CA LEU A 76 -20.27 -12.78 -3.32
C LEU A 76 -21.64 -12.34 -2.81
N GLN A 77 -22.01 -12.82 -1.62
CA GLN A 77 -23.31 -12.60 -0.99
C GLN A 77 -23.11 -11.99 0.40
N ASN A 78 -24.05 -11.15 0.81
CA ASN A 78 -24.14 -10.69 2.19
C ASN A 78 -25.06 -11.64 2.97
N ARG A 79 -24.56 -12.20 4.07
CA ARG A 79 -25.30 -13.08 4.99
C ARG A 79 -26.46 -12.37 5.67
N THR A 80 -26.27 -11.08 5.96
CA THR A 80 -27.23 -10.25 6.67
C THR A 80 -27.87 -9.29 5.69
N SER A 81 -29.16 -9.47 5.39
CA SER A 81 -29.87 -8.50 4.52
C SER A 81 -29.89 -7.12 5.16
N LYS A 82 -30.06 -6.07 4.34
CA LYS A 82 -30.17 -4.69 4.84
C LYS A 82 -31.30 -4.58 5.88
N GLU A 83 -32.47 -5.14 5.59
CA GLU A 83 -33.63 -5.11 6.48
C GLU A 83 -33.33 -5.79 7.82
N LYS A 84 -32.64 -6.95 7.78
CA LYS A 84 -32.20 -7.64 8.98
C LYS A 84 -31.20 -6.80 9.77
N TYR A 85 -30.22 -6.19 9.10
CA TYR A 85 -29.24 -5.30 9.73
C TYR A 85 -29.92 -4.16 10.48
N LEU A 86 -30.79 -3.42 9.81
CA LEU A 86 -31.53 -2.30 10.42
C LEU A 86 -32.38 -2.77 11.60
N SER A 87 -33.09 -3.90 11.45
CA SER A 87 -33.93 -4.44 12.53
C SER A 87 -33.11 -4.89 13.75
N SER A 88 -31.93 -5.48 13.54
CA SER A 88 -31.04 -5.87 14.64
C SER A 88 -30.46 -4.64 15.32
N LEU A 89 -30.08 -3.60 14.57
CA LEU A 89 -29.58 -2.36 15.13
C LEU A 89 -30.61 -1.68 16.06
N GLU A 90 -31.89 -1.65 15.69
CA GLU A 90 -32.94 -1.13 16.58
C GLU A 90 -33.02 -1.90 17.91
N LYS A 91 -32.86 -3.23 17.89
CA LYS A 91 -32.80 -4.01 19.13
C LYS A 91 -31.54 -3.72 19.94
N LEU A 92 -30.39 -3.57 19.27
CA LEU A 92 -29.14 -3.20 19.94
C LEU A 92 -29.27 -1.84 20.63
N LYS A 93 -29.96 -0.87 20.01
CA LYS A 93 -30.28 0.41 20.62
C LYS A 93 -31.21 0.27 21.83
N ASN A 94 -32.17 -0.65 21.79
CA ASN A 94 -33.02 -0.93 22.96
C ASN A 94 -32.20 -1.50 24.12
N HIS A 95 -31.25 -2.41 23.87
CA HIS A 95 -30.31 -2.87 24.90
C HIS A 95 -29.49 -1.71 25.50
N ILE A 96 -29.03 -0.77 24.66
CA ILE A 96 -28.32 0.43 25.14
C ILE A 96 -29.24 1.30 26.02
N LEU A 97 -30.49 1.52 25.59
CA LEU A 97 -31.51 2.27 26.34
C LEU A 97 -31.85 1.64 27.70
N GLU A 98 -31.90 0.31 27.75
CA GLU A 98 -32.16 -0.47 28.97
C GLU A 98 -30.93 -0.51 29.91
N GLY A 99 -29.77 -0.02 29.44
CA GLY A 99 -28.54 0.01 30.22
C GLY A 99 -27.77 -1.31 30.25
N ASP A 100 -28.07 -2.23 29.34
CA ASP A 100 -27.33 -3.49 29.20
C ASP A 100 -25.89 -3.27 28.73
N MET A 101 -25.67 -2.24 27.90
CA MET A 101 -24.38 -1.88 27.33
C MET A 101 -24.34 -0.41 26.87
N TYR A 102 -23.15 0.13 26.68
CA TYR A 102 -22.92 1.50 26.17
C TYR A 102 -22.54 1.52 24.69
N GLU A 103 -21.82 0.48 24.25
CA GLU A 103 -21.35 0.30 22.88
C GLU A 103 -21.32 -1.19 22.55
N ILE A 104 -21.61 -1.53 21.30
CA ILE A 104 -21.41 -2.85 20.73
C ILE A 104 -20.88 -2.74 19.30
N ASN A 105 -19.90 -3.55 18.95
CA ASN A 105 -19.42 -3.67 17.57
C ASN A 105 -20.19 -4.80 16.87
N TYR A 106 -21.16 -4.44 16.03
CA TYR A 106 -22.02 -5.37 15.32
C TYR A 106 -21.44 -5.69 13.93
N CYS A 107 -21.28 -6.97 13.61
CA CYS A 107 -20.63 -7.42 12.38
C CYS A 107 -21.57 -8.17 11.45
N MET A 108 -21.30 -8.08 10.15
CA MET A 108 -21.95 -8.87 9.12
C MET A 108 -20.95 -9.54 8.19
N GLU A 109 -21.34 -10.72 7.71
CA GLU A 109 -20.53 -11.57 6.85
C GLU A 109 -20.83 -11.38 5.36
N PHE A 110 -19.77 -11.25 4.58
CA PHE A 110 -19.77 -11.39 3.13
C PHE A 110 -19.04 -12.66 2.76
N PHE A 111 -19.62 -13.47 1.88
CA PHE A 111 -19.08 -14.78 1.57
C PHE A 111 -19.37 -15.21 0.14
N SER A 112 -18.59 -16.17 -0.35
CA SER A 112 -18.90 -16.93 -1.55
C SER A 112 -18.62 -18.42 -1.32
N GLU A 113 -19.51 -19.26 -1.82
CA GLU A 113 -19.34 -20.72 -1.86
C GLU A 113 -18.88 -21.12 -3.27
N ASP A 114 -18.25 -22.30 -3.37
CA ASP A 114 -17.64 -22.78 -4.61
C ASP A 114 -16.63 -21.76 -5.18
N ALA A 115 -15.93 -21.09 -4.26
CA ALA A 115 -14.88 -20.12 -4.53
C ALA A 115 -13.53 -20.82 -4.65
N HIS A 116 -12.82 -20.55 -5.74
CA HIS A 116 -11.42 -20.96 -5.92
C HIS A 116 -10.57 -19.71 -6.09
N ILE A 117 -9.90 -19.30 -5.02
CA ILE A 117 -9.00 -18.14 -5.06
C ILE A 117 -7.54 -18.60 -5.04
N ASN A 118 -6.64 -17.78 -5.58
CA ASN A 118 -5.21 -17.89 -5.28
C ASN A 118 -4.89 -17.02 -4.03
N PRO A 119 -4.67 -17.61 -2.84
CA PRO A 119 -4.54 -16.83 -1.61
C PRO A 119 -3.34 -15.88 -1.64
N ARG A 120 -2.27 -16.25 -2.35
CA ARG A 120 -1.06 -15.41 -2.49
C ARG A 120 -1.37 -14.14 -3.29
N GLU A 121 -2.01 -14.28 -4.45
CA GLU A 121 -2.35 -13.14 -5.30
C GLU A 121 -3.33 -12.20 -4.59
N VAL A 122 -4.33 -12.77 -3.90
CA VAL A 122 -5.28 -12.01 -3.07
C VAL A 122 -4.56 -11.24 -1.96
N TYR A 123 -3.59 -11.86 -1.27
CA TYR A 123 -2.80 -11.18 -0.24
C TYR A 123 -2.00 -10.01 -0.80
N LEU A 124 -1.34 -10.21 -1.94
CA LEU A 124 -0.47 -9.20 -2.51
C LEU A 124 -1.29 -8.02 -3.06
N ALA A 125 -2.42 -8.28 -3.71
CA ALA A 125 -3.35 -7.25 -4.14
C ALA A 125 -3.97 -6.50 -2.95
N LEU A 126 -4.35 -7.20 -1.87
CA LEU A 126 -4.86 -6.57 -0.66
C LEU A 126 -3.83 -5.64 -0.02
N ASN A 127 -2.57 -6.08 0.09
CA ASN A 127 -1.49 -5.28 0.65
C ASN A 127 -1.10 -4.09 -0.25
N GLU A 128 -1.23 -4.22 -1.57
CA GLU A 128 -1.01 -3.10 -2.49
C GLU A 128 -2.09 -2.01 -2.32
N LEU A 129 -3.36 -2.42 -2.18
CA LEU A 129 -4.48 -1.49 -1.98
C LEU A 129 -4.57 -0.94 -0.55
N SER A 130 -4.18 -1.73 0.45
CA SER A 130 -4.29 -1.40 1.87
C SER A 130 -3.02 -1.81 2.64
N PRO A 131 -1.89 -1.11 2.43
CA PRO A 131 -0.66 -1.38 3.16
C PRO A 131 -0.83 -0.96 4.63
N MET A 132 -0.89 -1.96 5.51
CA MET A 132 -1.16 -1.77 6.94
C MET A 132 -0.07 -2.42 7.81
N PRO A 133 0.28 -1.82 8.96
CA PRO A 133 1.45 -2.20 9.75
C PRO A 133 1.36 -3.60 10.37
N PHE A 134 0.15 -4.13 10.54
CA PHE A 134 -0.09 -5.45 11.13
C PHE A 134 -0.68 -6.43 10.11
N SER A 135 -0.26 -6.32 8.84
CA SER A 135 -0.65 -7.28 7.81
C SER A 135 -0.12 -8.69 8.14
N ALA A 136 -0.88 -9.72 7.76
CA ALA A 136 -0.50 -11.11 7.97
C ALA A 136 -1.00 -11.99 6.83
N TYR A 137 -0.17 -12.95 6.44
CA TYR A 137 -0.53 -14.08 5.58
C TYR A 137 -0.30 -15.37 6.36
N LEU A 138 -1.38 -16.02 6.77
CA LEU A 138 -1.32 -17.24 7.57
C LEU A 138 -1.93 -18.41 6.81
N LYS A 139 -1.17 -19.49 6.66
CA LYS A 139 -1.67 -20.79 6.16
C LYS A 139 -1.70 -21.80 7.30
N ILE A 140 -2.88 -22.37 7.56
CA ILE A 140 -3.10 -23.43 8.53
C ILE A 140 -3.44 -24.74 7.79
N PRO A 141 -2.82 -25.88 8.12
CA PRO A 141 -3.17 -27.18 7.55
C PRO A 141 -4.65 -27.57 7.78
N PRO A 142 -5.27 -28.35 6.87
CA PRO A 142 -4.70 -28.77 5.59
C PRO A 142 -4.62 -27.62 4.58
N ASN A 143 -5.60 -26.71 4.48
CA ASN A 143 -5.61 -25.61 3.52
C ASN A 143 -6.54 -24.44 3.92
N LYS A 144 -6.38 -23.89 5.13
CA LYS A 144 -7.05 -22.66 5.58
C LYS A 144 -6.10 -21.48 5.49
N TYR A 145 -6.60 -20.33 5.03
CA TYR A 145 -5.79 -19.15 4.77
C TYR A 145 -6.45 -17.93 5.43
N ALA A 146 -5.66 -17.17 6.20
CA ALA A 146 -6.03 -15.85 6.66
C ALA A 146 -5.17 -14.82 5.93
N ILE A 147 -5.83 -13.90 5.24
CA ILE A 147 -5.23 -12.85 4.42
C ILE A 147 -5.66 -11.53 5.03
N CYS A 148 -4.78 -10.90 5.81
CA CYS A 148 -5.15 -9.81 6.71
C CYS A 148 -4.33 -8.55 6.42
N ALA A 149 -4.99 -7.41 6.30
CA ALA A 149 -4.39 -6.08 6.24
C ALA A 149 -4.83 -5.25 7.46
N SER A 150 -4.49 -5.73 8.66
CA SER A 150 -4.95 -5.10 9.90
C SER A 150 -4.18 -3.81 10.22
N PRO A 151 -4.90 -2.71 10.52
CA PRO A 151 -4.30 -1.50 11.04
C PRO A 151 -4.05 -1.53 12.56
N GLU A 152 -4.64 -2.48 13.29
CA GLU A 152 -4.80 -2.38 14.75
C GLU A 152 -3.96 -3.42 15.48
N ARG A 153 -3.21 -2.95 16.47
CA ARG A 153 -2.51 -3.80 17.44
C ARG A 153 -3.46 -4.11 18.59
N PHE A 154 -3.68 -5.40 18.81
CA PHE A 154 -4.39 -5.89 19.99
C PHE A 154 -3.54 -5.69 21.23
N LEU A 155 -2.40 -6.39 21.30
CA LEU A 155 -1.58 -6.40 22.50
C LEU A 155 -0.15 -6.77 22.16
N LYS A 156 0.78 -5.98 22.69
CA LYS A 156 2.22 -6.21 22.62
C LYS A 156 2.81 -6.25 24.01
N LYS A 157 3.81 -7.10 24.19
CA LYS A 157 4.70 -7.08 25.35
C LYS A 157 6.13 -6.89 24.87
N LYS A 158 6.84 -5.92 25.48
CA LYS A 158 8.28 -5.73 25.33
C LYS A 158 8.93 -5.61 26.71
N GLY A 159 9.74 -6.60 27.10
CA GLY A 159 10.24 -6.70 28.48
C GLY A 159 9.07 -6.81 29.46
N SER A 160 8.94 -5.90 30.42
CA SER A 160 7.78 -5.83 31.33
C SER A 160 6.63 -4.96 30.81
N GLN A 161 6.86 -4.15 29.78
CA GLN A 161 5.86 -3.19 29.29
C GLN A 161 4.81 -3.89 28.41
N LEU A 162 3.54 -3.68 28.73
CA LEU A 162 2.39 -4.04 27.88
C LEU A 162 1.91 -2.81 27.13
N ILE A 163 1.54 -2.98 25.87
CA ILE A 163 1.12 -1.90 24.96
C ILE A 163 -0.11 -2.38 24.17
N SER A 164 -1.18 -1.59 24.18
CA SER A 164 -2.37 -1.75 23.33
C SER A 164 -2.63 -0.46 22.58
N GLN A 165 -3.08 -0.56 21.32
CA GLN A 165 -3.31 0.60 20.46
C GLN A 165 -4.68 0.53 19.78
N PRO A 166 -5.78 0.77 20.53
CA PRO A 166 -7.13 0.78 19.96
C PRO A 166 -7.32 1.89 18.93
N ILE A 167 -8.19 1.62 17.97
CA ILE A 167 -8.53 2.54 16.87
C ILE A 167 -10.04 2.79 16.85
N LYS A 168 -10.42 4.07 16.84
CA LYS A 168 -11.78 4.59 16.56
C LYS A 168 -11.61 5.98 15.98
N GLY A 169 -12.32 6.31 14.91
CA GLY A 169 -12.02 7.47 14.07
C GLY A 169 -11.30 7.11 12.78
N THR A 170 -11.99 7.28 11.65
CA THR A 170 -11.41 7.15 10.31
C THR A 170 -11.85 8.31 9.43
N ALA A 171 -10.91 8.90 8.69
CA ALA A 171 -11.22 9.89 7.65
C ALA A 171 -10.58 9.47 6.33
N LYS A 172 -11.26 9.78 5.22
CA LYS A 172 -10.69 9.60 3.88
C LYS A 172 -9.48 10.51 3.67
N ARG A 173 -8.67 10.22 2.65
CA ARG A 173 -7.66 11.16 2.16
C ARG A 173 -8.29 12.34 1.43
N GLY A 174 -7.66 13.49 1.54
CA GLY A 174 -7.96 14.68 0.75
C GLY A 174 -7.42 14.57 -0.67
N GLU A 175 -8.05 15.28 -1.59
CA GLU A 175 -7.62 15.33 -3.00
C GLU A 175 -6.32 16.14 -3.20
N ASN A 176 -6.00 17.01 -2.24
CA ASN A 176 -4.80 17.83 -2.16
C ASN A 176 -4.36 18.01 -0.70
N ILE A 177 -3.20 18.61 -0.48
CA ILE A 177 -2.60 18.75 0.86
C ILE A 177 -3.46 19.59 1.81
N GLU A 178 -4.12 20.62 1.29
CA GLU A 178 -5.00 21.51 2.08
C GLU A 178 -6.24 20.75 2.55
N ALA A 179 -6.91 20.03 1.64
CA ALA A 179 -8.07 19.21 1.96
C ALA A 179 -7.69 18.05 2.90
N ASP A 180 -6.52 17.43 2.71
CA ASP A 180 -6.03 16.34 3.56
C ASP A 180 -5.78 16.84 4.99
N THR A 181 -5.16 18.02 5.13
CA THR A 181 -4.92 18.68 6.43
C THR A 181 -6.24 19.07 7.10
N LEU A 182 -7.22 19.55 6.34
CA LEU A 182 -8.55 19.85 6.87
C LEU A 182 -9.23 18.59 7.41
N LEU A 183 -9.18 17.48 6.67
CA LEU A 183 -9.77 16.20 7.10
C LEU A 183 -9.08 15.65 8.37
N ILE A 184 -7.76 15.78 8.48
CA ILE A 184 -7.02 15.45 9.71
C ILE A 184 -7.51 16.30 10.88
N SER A 185 -7.66 17.62 10.68
CA SER A 185 -8.14 18.53 11.72
C SER A 185 -9.59 18.23 12.12
N GLN A 186 -10.45 17.93 11.15
CA GLN A 186 -11.84 17.53 11.40
C GLN A 186 -11.92 16.23 12.20
N LEU A 187 -11.15 15.21 11.82
CA LEU A 187 -11.08 13.95 12.56
C LEU A 187 -10.58 14.17 13.99
N ARG A 188 -9.49 14.94 14.14
CA ARG A 188 -8.89 15.24 15.45
C ARG A 188 -9.89 15.94 16.38
N ASN A 189 -10.71 16.85 15.86
CA ASN A 189 -11.64 17.66 16.65
C ASN A 189 -13.08 17.14 16.65
N SER A 190 -13.32 15.95 16.10
CA SER A 190 -14.66 15.36 16.09
C SER A 190 -15.01 14.85 17.48
N GLU A 191 -15.95 15.52 18.15
CA GLU A 191 -16.43 15.14 19.48
C GLU A 191 -16.97 13.70 19.49
N LYS A 192 -17.66 13.28 18.42
CA LYS A 192 -18.14 11.91 18.24
C LYS A 192 -16.98 10.91 18.26
N GLU A 193 -15.99 11.10 17.39
CA GLU A 193 -14.88 10.14 17.25
C GLU A 193 -13.99 10.12 18.49
N GLN A 194 -13.79 11.28 19.14
CA GLN A 194 -13.07 11.36 20.43
C GLN A 194 -13.82 10.62 21.54
N ALA A 195 -15.15 10.75 21.61
CA ALA A 195 -15.95 10.04 22.60
C ALA A 195 -15.85 8.52 22.42
N GLU A 196 -16.04 8.01 21.20
CA GLU A 196 -15.90 6.58 20.90
C GLU A 196 -14.49 6.07 21.20
N ASN A 197 -13.45 6.82 20.80
CA ASN A 197 -12.07 6.42 21.09
C ASN A 197 -11.79 6.41 22.60
N MET A 198 -12.30 7.39 23.35
CA MET A 198 -12.16 7.44 24.81
C MET A 198 -12.83 6.26 25.51
N MET A 199 -14.03 5.86 25.06
CA MET A 199 -14.74 4.70 25.59
C MET A 199 -13.92 3.42 25.44
N ILE A 200 -13.32 3.19 24.26
CA ILE A 200 -12.45 2.03 24.02
C ILE A 200 -11.15 2.12 24.82
N VAL A 201 -10.56 3.31 24.94
CA VAL A 201 -9.36 3.50 25.78
C VAL A 201 -9.65 3.09 27.22
N ASP A 202 -10.78 3.47 27.78
CA ASP A 202 -11.16 3.08 29.15
C ASP A 202 -11.37 1.57 29.29
N LEU A 203 -11.99 0.92 28.29
CA LEU A 203 -12.11 -0.53 28.26
C LEU A 203 -10.74 -1.22 28.22
N VAL A 204 -9.82 -0.74 27.38
CA VAL A 204 -8.45 -1.26 27.28
C VAL A 204 -7.67 -1.02 28.58
N ARG A 205 -7.84 0.14 29.23
CA ARG A 205 -7.23 0.41 30.54
C ARG A 205 -7.69 -0.60 31.58
N ASN A 206 -8.98 -0.92 31.61
CA ASN A 206 -9.54 -1.94 32.51
C ASN A 206 -8.98 -3.33 32.22
N ASP A 207 -8.90 -3.72 30.94
CA ASP A 207 -8.31 -5.00 30.51
C ASP A 207 -6.85 -5.13 30.97
N LEU A 208 -6.03 -4.09 30.74
CA LEU A 208 -4.63 -4.08 31.14
C LEU A 208 -4.46 -4.07 32.67
N ALA A 209 -5.33 -3.38 33.41
CA ALA A 209 -5.22 -3.24 34.87
C ALA A 209 -5.20 -4.60 35.59
N ARG A 210 -5.91 -5.62 35.06
CA ARG A 210 -5.95 -6.98 35.61
C ARG A 210 -4.56 -7.63 35.69
N SER A 211 -3.70 -7.32 34.72
CA SER A 211 -2.37 -7.93 34.54
C SER A 211 -1.21 -7.02 34.94
N SER A 212 -1.50 -5.79 35.38
CA SER A 212 -0.53 -4.70 35.51
C SER A 212 -0.29 -4.28 36.95
N ARG A 213 0.93 -3.82 37.25
CA ARG A 213 1.28 -3.25 38.55
C ARG A 213 0.34 -2.10 38.87
N THR A 214 -0.13 -2.04 40.12
CA THR A 214 -1.05 -0.99 40.57
C THR A 214 -0.49 0.40 40.23
N GLY A 215 -1.30 1.23 39.59
CA GLY A 215 -0.91 2.60 39.19
C GLY A 215 -0.02 2.69 37.94
N SER A 216 0.34 1.58 37.29
CA SER A 216 1.19 1.62 36.09
C SER A 216 0.45 1.83 34.77
N VAL A 217 -0.88 1.63 34.74
CA VAL A 217 -1.69 1.82 33.53
C VAL A 217 -1.76 3.30 33.20
N ALA A 218 -1.26 3.68 32.02
CA ALA A 218 -1.21 5.05 31.55
C ALA A 218 -1.61 5.14 30.08
N VAL A 219 -2.25 6.25 29.69
CA VAL A 219 -2.47 6.59 28.28
C VAL A 219 -1.25 7.40 27.83
N GLN A 220 -0.39 6.78 27.04
CA GLN A 220 0.84 7.42 26.54
C GLN A 220 0.54 8.46 25.47
N GLU A 221 -0.45 8.18 24.62
CA GLU A 221 -0.91 9.08 23.58
C GLU A 221 -2.43 8.93 23.45
N MET A 222 -3.14 10.05 23.43
CA MET A 222 -4.60 10.08 23.25
C MET A 222 -4.92 10.77 21.93
N PHE A 223 -5.78 10.16 21.12
CA PHE A 223 -6.28 10.71 19.85
C PHE A 223 -5.19 11.06 18.82
N GLY A 224 -4.12 10.27 18.75
CA GLY A 224 -3.07 10.43 17.75
C GLY A 224 -3.62 10.19 16.35
N ILE A 225 -3.37 11.11 15.41
CA ILE A 225 -3.83 10.96 14.01
C ILE A 225 -2.69 10.47 13.15
N TYR A 226 -2.88 9.29 12.55
CA TYR A 226 -1.91 8.61 11.72
C TYR A 226 -2.40 8.52 10.28
N THR A 227 -1.56 8.96 9.35
CA THR A 227 -1.88 8.93 7.91
C THR A 227 -1.36 7.65 7.28
N PHE A 228 -2.26 6.91 6.64
CA PHE A 228 -1.98 5.76 5.79
C PHE A 228 -2.23 6.12 4.32
N PRO A 229 -1.76 5.32 3.35
CA PRO A 229 -1.94 5.63 1.94
C PRO A 229 -3.40 5.87 1.52
N ALA A 230 -4.36 5.15 2.09
CA ALA A 230 -5.78 5.23 1.72
C ALA A 230 -6.66 6.08 2.66
N LEU A 231 -6.21 6.38 3.89
CA LEU A 231 -7.04 7.00 4.93
C LEU A 231 -6.20 7.56 6.09
N HIS A 232 -6.84 8.34 6.97
CA HIS A 232 -6.33 8.71 8.29
C HIS A 232 -7.03 7.90 9.37
N GLN A 233 -6.32 7.57 10.44
CA GLN A 233 -6.90 6.91 11.62
C GLN A 233 -6.53 7.62 12.90
N MET A 234 -7.48 7.64 13.83
CA MET A 234 -7.26 8.05 15.19
C MET A 234 -6.93 6.83 16.06
N ILE A 235 -5.74 6.87 16.67
CA ILE A 235 -5.15 5.79 17.45
C ILE A 235 -4.76 6.36 18.81
N SER A 236 -5.13 5.66 19.88
CA SER A 236 -4.66 5.96 21.24
C SER A 236 -3.74 4.84 21.71
N THR A 237 -2.71 5.17 22.47
CA THR A 237 -1.74 4.20 22.98
C THR A 237 -1.88 4.08 24.49
N VAL A 238 -2.25 2.88 24.97
CA VAL A 238 -2.34 2.56 26.39
C VAL A 238 -1.17 1.63 26.75
N ILE A 239 -0.43 2.01 27.77
CA ILE A 239 0.71 1.25 28.28
C ILE A 239 0.51 0.85 29.74
N SER A 240 1.23 -0.18 30.16
CA SER A 240 1.28 -0.59 31.57
C SER A 240 2.49 -1.47 31.86
N GLU A 241 2.82 -1.67 33.14
CA GLU A 241 3.89 -2.57 33.55
C GLU A 241 3.30 -3.89 34.05
N LYS A 242 3.64 -5.00 33.39
CA LYS A 242 3.19 -6.34 33.77
C LYS A 242 3.63 -6.69 35.21
N LYS A 243 2.72 -7.28 35.97
CA LYS A 243 3.03 -7.94 37.25
C LYS A 243 3.96 -9.15 37.02
N PRO A 244 5.14 -9.24 37.64
CA PRO A 244 6.08 -10.35 37.43
C PRO A 244 5.44 -11.74 37.61
N GLU A 245 4.58 -11.89 38.61
CA GLU A 245 3.92 -13.12 39.02
C GLU A 245 2.80 -13.61 38.08
N ILE A 246 2.27 -12.73 37.21
CA ILE A 246 1.19 -13.09 36.29
C ILE A 246 1.78 -13.85 35.08
N PRO A 247 1.32 -15.06 34.75
CA PRO A 247 1.75 -15.77 33.54
C PRO A 247 1.44 -15.00 32.26
N LEU A 248 2.23 -15.19 31.19
CA LEU A 248 1.98 -14.53 29.89
C LEU A 248 0.62 -14.89 29.29
N THR A 249 0.19 -16.13 29.48
CA THR A 249 -1.12 -16.61 29.03
C THR A 249 -2.26 -15.86 29.71
N GLU A 250 -2.14 -15.56 31.01
CA GLU A 250 -3.12 -14.77 31.76
C GLU A 250 -3.17 -13.32 31.29
N VAL A 251 -2.04 -12.75 30.84
CA VAL A 251 -2.02 -11.41 30.24
C VAL A 251 -2.94 -11.33 29.02
N ILE A 252 -2.83 -12.30 28.12
CA ILE A 252 -3.65 -12.38 26.91
C ILE A 252 -5.10 -12.69 27.27
N LYS A 253 -5.32 -13.69 28.13
CA LYS A 253 -6.65 -14.09 28.61
C LYS A 253 -7.44 -12.92 29.19
N ASN A 254 -6.81 -12.10 30.04
CA ASN A 254 -7.47 -10.97 30.70
C ASN A 254 -7.90 -9.85 29.73
N ALA A 255 -7.26 -9.76 28.56
CA ALA A 255 -7.51 -8.71 27.57
C ALA A 255 -8.32 -9.19 26.35
N PHE A 256 -8.35 -10.50 26.09
CA PHE A 256 -9.02 -11.08 24.92
C PHE A 256 -10.53 -11.30 25.16
N PRO A 257 -11.40 -11.11 24.15
CA PRO A 257 -11.15 -10.44 22.86
C PRO A 257 -11.03 -8.92 23.00
N MET A 258 -10.63 -8.26 21.91
CA MET A 258 -10.37 -6.81 21.91
C MET A 258 -11.64 -6.01 22.15
N GLY A 259 -11.53 -5.00 23.00
CA GLY A 259 -12.64 -4.12 23.35
C GLY A 259 -13.27 -3.43 22.14
N SER A 260 -12.44 -2.94 21.21
CA SER A 260 -12.84 -2.28 19.96
C SER A 260 -13.74 -3.12 19.05
N MET A 261 -13.65 -4.46 19.18
CA MET A 261 -14.39 -5.41 18.37
C MET A 261 -15.52 -6.11 19.13
N THR A 262 -15.73 -5.81 20.40
CA THR A 262 -16.78 -6.41 21.23
C THR A 262 -17.81 -5.37 21.63
N GLY A 263 -17.57 -4.67 22.73
CA GLY A 263 -18.48 -3.70 23.33
C GLY A 263 -18.21 -3.55 24.83
N ALA A 264 -19.00 -2.70 25.48
CA ALA A 264 -18.84 -2.41 26.90
C ALA A 264 -20.21 -2.41 27.60
N PRO A 265 -20.43 -3.20 28.67
CA PRO A 265 -19.53 -4.21 29.26
C PRO A 265 -19.28 -5.43 28.36
N LYS A 266 -18.02 -5.90 28.33
CA LYS A 266 -17.53 -6.89 27.34
C LYS A 266 -18.33 -8.20 27.31
N ILE A 267 -18.58 -8.82 28.47
CA ILE A 267 -19.27 -10.13 28.55
C ILE A 267 -20.70 -10.02 28.02
N LYS A 268 -21.44 -9.02 28.50
CA LYS A 268 -22.84 -8.78 28.09
C LYS A 268 -22.94 -8.44 26.60
N ALA A 269 -22.03 -7.62 26.08
CA ALA A 269 -21.95 -7.32 24.66
C ALA A 269 -21.72 -8.59 23.82
N MET A 270 -20.82 -9.49 24.24
CA MET A 270 -20.57 -10.75 23.51
C MET A 270 -21.78 -11.71 23.52
N GLN A 271 -22.59 -11.71 24.60
CA GLN A 271 -23.84 -12.47 24.64
C GLN A 271 -24.88 -11.92 23.64
N ILE A 272 -25.00 -10.58 23.56
CA ILE A 272 -25.91 -9.92 22.61
C ILE A 272 -25.42 -10.12 21.16
N ILE A 273 -24.11 -10.02 20.92
CA ILE A 273 -23.49 -10.31 19.62
C ILE A 273 -23.91 -11.69 19.12
N GLU A 274 -23.82 -12.72 19.96
CA GLU A 274 -24.20 -14.08 19.54
C GLU A 274 -25.68 -14.17 19.14
N ASN A 275 -26.57 -13.44 19.81
CA ASN A 275 -28.00 -13.45 19.52
C ASN A 275 -28.39 -12.67 18.25
N GLU A 276 -27.65 -11.60 17.93
CA GLU A 276 -28.00 -10.71 16.82
C GLU A 276 -27.20 -10.95 15.54
N GLU A 277 -25.98 -11.48 15.61
CA GLU A 277 -25.21 -11.91 14.44
C GLU A 277 -25.72 -13.25 13.88
N VAL A 278 -25.55 -13.46 12.57
CA VAL A 278 -26.08 -14.64 11.86
C VAL A 278 -25.02 -15.75 11.69
N SER A 279 -23.75 -15.39 11.83
CA SER A 279 -22.60 -16.26 11.59
C SER A 279 -21.58 -16.09 12.70
N LYS A 280 -20.85 -17.15 13.03
CA LYS A 280 -19.67 -17.02 13.89
C LYS A 280 -18.64 -16.11 13.24
N ARG A 281 -17.88 -15.40 14.07
CA ARG A 281 -16.76 -14.60 13.59
C ARG A 281 -15.55 -15.45 13.22
N SER A 282 -15.44 -16.66 13.75
CA SER A 282 -14.31 -17.56 13.47
C SER A 282 -13.00 -16.81 13.77
N LEU A 283 -12.04 -16.75 12.84
CA LEU A 283 -10.80 -15.99 13.05
C LEU A 283 -10.97 -14.46 13.02
N TYR A 284 -12.02 -13.92 12.38
CA TYR A 284 -12.29 -12.49 12.36
C TYR A 284 -12.57 -11.98 13.78
N SER A 285 -12.14 -10.76 14.11
CA SER A 285 -12.16 -10.23 15.49
C SER A 285 -11.32 -11.05 16.50
N GLY A 286 -10.53 -12.02 16.03
CA GLY A 286 -9.50 -12.70 16.79
C GLY A 286 -8.15 -11.99 16.69
N ALA A 287 -7.07 -12.74 16.81
CA ALA A 287 -5.70 -12.24 16.77
C ALA A 287 -4.73 -13.18 16.04
N ILE A 288 -3.85 -12.59 15.23
CA ILE A 288 -2.66 -13.21 14.64
C ILE A 288 -1.43 -12.50 15.17
N GLY A 289 -0.40 -13.27 15.53
CA GLY A 289 0.83 -12.73 16.10
C GLY A 289 1.80 -13.84 16.47
N TYR A 290 2.80 -13.49 17.26
CA TYR A 290 3.88 -14.41 17.63
C TYR A 290 4.35 -14.16 19.06
N PHE A 291 5.06 -15.16 19.61
CA PHE A 291 5.90 -15.03 20.78
C PHE A 291 7.37 -15.17 20.38
N THR A 292 8.26 -14.43 21.02
CA THR A 292 9.71 -14.60 20.90
C THR A 292 10.23 -15.57 21.96
N SER A 293 11.48 -16.03 21.81
CA SER A 293 12.18 -16.85 22.81
C SER A 293 12.33 -16.17 24.17
N GLU A 294 12.36 -14.83 24.19
CA GLU A 294 12.47 -14.00 25.40
C GLU A 294 11.10 -13.81 26.07
N GLY A 295 10.02 -14.35 25.49
CA GLY A 295 8.66 -14.21 25.99
C GLY A 295 8.03 -12.84 25.72
N ASP A 296 8.57 -12.08 24.77
CA ASP A 296 7.88 -10.92 24.18
C ASP A 296 6.88 -11.39 23.12
N PHE A 297 5.89 -10.55 22.82
CA PHE A 297 4.87 -10.88 21.82
C PHE A 297 4.28 -9.64 21.18
N ASP A 298 3.69 -9.80 20.00
CA ASP A 298 2.96 -8.75 19.28
C ASP A 298 1.80 -9.40 18.54
N PHE A 299 0.56 -9.06 18.92
CA PHE A 299 -0.67 -9.57 18.34
C PHE A 299 -1.49 -8.44 17.73
N ASN A 300 -2.02 -8.69 16.53
CA ASN A 300 -2.95 -7.80 15.86
C ASN A 300 -4.41 -8.09 16.23
N VAL A 301 -5.31 -7.22 15.78
CA VAL A 301 -6.74 -7.53 15.67
C VAL A 301 -7.00 -8.05 14.25
N VAL A 302 -7.65 -9.20 14.08
CA VAL A 302 -7.97 -9.72 12.75
C VAL A 302 -9.19 -8.99 12.19
N ILE A 303 -8.92 -7.88 11.50
CA ILE A 303 -9.87 -7.05 10.76
C ILE A 303 -9.30 -6.72 9.38
N ARG A 304 -10.14 -6.22 8.47
CA ARG A 304 -9.78 -6.00 7.05
C ARG A 304 -9.10 -7.23 6.47
N SER A 305 -9.76 -8.37 6.64
CA SER A 305 -9.19 -9.69 6.40
C SER A 305 -10.14 -10.57 5.61
N ILE A 306 -9.57 -11.33 4.67
CA ILE A 306 -10.23 -12.39 3.92
C ILE A 306 -9.81 -13.73 4.52
N LEU A 307 -10.79 -14.55 4.87
CA LEU A 307 -10.61 -15.90 5.39
C LEU A 307 -11.05 -16.90 4.32
N TYR A 308 -10.23 -17.91 4.07
CA TYR A 308 -10.49 -18.88 3.01
C TYR A 308 -10.23 -20.31 3.49
N ASN A 309 -11.25 -21.15 3.38
CA ASN A 309 -11.13 -22.60 3.54
C ASN A 309 -11.15 -23.24 2.15
N ALA A 310 -9.97 -23.58 1.63
CA ALA A 310 -9.85 -24.13 0.28
C ALA A 310 -10.42 -25.54 0.15
N TRP A 311 -10.51 -26.29 1.24
CA TRP A 311 -11.12 -27.62 1.25
C TRP A 311 -12.64 -27.55 1.05
N LYS A 312 -13.28 -26.54 1.64
CA LYS A 312 -14.71 -26.28 1.50
C LYS A 312 -15.06 -25.35 0.33
N HIS A 313 -14.07 -24.84 -0.40
CA HIS A 313 -14.26 -23.80 -1.41
C HIS A 313 -15.07 -22.61 -0.88
N HIS A 314 -14.78 -22.21 0.36
CA HIS A 314 -15.52 -21.17 1.06
C HIS A 314 -14.61 -20.00 1.40
N VAL A 315 -14.92 -18.83 0.85
CA VAL A 315 -14.26 -17.57 1.21
C VAL A 315 -15.24 -16.68 1.94
N SER A 316 -14.77 -16.00 2.97
CA SER A 316 -15.57 -15.06 3.75
C SER A 316 -14.70 -13.92 4.25
N PHE A 317 -15.30 -12.74 4.34
CA PHE A 317 -14.76 -11.63 5.11
C PHE A 317 -15.91 -10.98 5.87
N GLN A 318 -15.58 -10.33 6.97
CA GLN A 318 -16.57 -9.64 7.80
C GLN A 318 -16.18 -8.18 7.97
N VAL A 319 -17.20 -7.37 8.21
CA VAL A 319 -17.09 -5.95 8.53
C VAL A 319 -18.04 -5.67 9.68
N GLY A 320 -17.74 -4.66 10.47
CA GLY A 320 -18.64 -4.22 11.51
C GLY A 320 -18.60 -2.73 11.74
N SER A 321 -19.57 -2.25 12.52
CA SER A 321 -19.66 -0.87 12.94
C SER A 321 -19.98 -0.77 14.43
N ALA A 322 -19.60 0.36 15.00
CA ALA A 322 -19.69 0.64 16.42
C ALA A 322 -21.06 1.25 16.70
N ILE A 323 -21.95 0.46 17.30
CA ILE A 323 -23.30 0.93 17.64
C ILE A 323 -23.26 1.56 19.02
N THR A 324 -23.47 2.87 19.03
CA THR A 324 -23.68 3.68 20.23
C THR A 324 -25.13 4.17 20.27
N PHE A 325 -25.50 4.91 21.32
CA PHE A 325 -26.84 5.47 21.47
C PHE A 325 -27.27 6.34 20.26
N ASP A 326 -26.35 7.17 19.76
CA ASP A 326 -26.59 8.12 18.65
C ASP A 326 -26.43 7.48 17.26
N ALA A 327 -26.19 6.16 17.20
CA ALA A 327 -26.04 5.46 15.92
C ALA A 327 -27.31 5.56 15.07
N GLU A 328 -27.12 5.90 13.79
CA GLU A 328 -28.16 5.97 12.77
C GLU A 328 -28.06 4.73 11.88
N ALA A 329 -29.10 3.89 11.90
CA ALA A 329 -29.05 2.55 11.33
C ALA A 329 -28.57 2.48 9.87
N GLU A 330 -29.05 3.41 9.05
CA GLU A 330 -28.68 3.51 7.64
C GLU A 330 -27.21 3.92 7.43
N LYS A 331 -26.71 4.88 8.22
CA LYS A 331 -25.32 5.34 8.12
C LYS A 331 -24.35 4.24 8.55
N GLU A 332 -24.69 3.49 9.59
CA GLU A 332 -23.89 2.37 10.08
C GLU A 332 -23.82 1.23 9.05
N TYR A 333 -24.94 0.95 8.37
CA TYR A 333 -24.95 -0.01 7.28
C TYR A 333 -24.10 0.46 6.09
N GLU A 334 -24.21 1.72 5.69
CA GLU A 334 -23.38 2.32 4.64
C GLU A 334 -21.88 2.29 5.00
N GLU A 335 -21.52 2.52 6.27
CA GLU A 335 -20.15 2.40 6.74
C GLU A 335 -19.62 0.97 6.61
N CYS A 336 -20.43 -0.03 6.97
CA CYS A 336 -20.06 -1.42 6.77
C CYS A 336 -19.83 -1.75 5.28
N LEU A 337 -20.68 -1.27 4.37
CA LEU A 337 -20.47 -1.43 2.92
C LEU A 337 -19.20 -0.73 2.43
N LEU A 338 -18.89 0.45 2.96
CA LEU A 338 -17.65 1.16 2.63
C LEU A 338 -16.42 0.36 3.08
N LYS A 339 -16.45 -0.22 4.28
CA LYS A 339 -15.40 -1.12 4.77
C LYS A 339 -15.29 -2.39 3.91
N ALA A 340 -16.40 -2.92 3.43
CA ALA A 340 -16.45 -4.14 2.59
C ALA A 340 -15.79 -3.94 1.22
N LYS A 341 -15.98 -2.75 0.63
CA LYS A 341 -15.58 -2.44 -0.75
C LYS A 341 -14.14 -2.82 -1.11
N THR A 342 -13.17 -2.63 -0.21
CA THR A 342 -11.77 -3.00 -0.51
C THR A 342 -11.60 -4.51 -0.66
N MET A 343 -12.22 -5.31 0.21
CA MET A 343 -12.17 -6.76 0.12
C MET A 343 -12.95 -7.28 -1.08
N GLU A 344 -14.10 -6.68 -1.38
CA GLU A 344 -14.87 -6.98 -2.60
C GLU A 344 -14.05 -6.69 -3.86
N GLN A 345 -13.40 -5.54 -3.92
CA GLN A 345 -12.56 -5.15 -5.04
C GLN A 345 -11.43 -6.15 -5.27
N VAL A 346 -10.70 -6.53 -4.22
CA VAL A 346 -9.61 -7.51 -4.33
C VAL A 346 -10.13 -8.85 -4.84
N LEU A 347 -11.25 -9.34 -4.30
CA LEU A 347 -11.80 -10.63 -4.71
C LEU A 347 -12.28 -10.56 -6.17
N LEU A 348 -13.11 -9.56 -6.52
CA LEU A 348 -13.76 -9.46 -7.83
C LEU A 348 -12.80 -9.02 -8.95
N GLU A 349 -11.90 -8.06 -8.74
CA GLU A 349 -10.99 -7.60 -9.80
C GLU A 349 -9.94 -8.66 -10.18
N ILE A 350 -9.58 -9.56 -9.26
CA ILE A 350 -8.72 -10.70 -9.60
C ILE A 350 -9.47 -11.73 -10.47
N THR A 351 -10.81 -11.72 -10.46
CA THR A 351 -11.60 -12.59 -11.35
C THR A 351 -11.61 -12.10 -12.80
N ASP A 352 -11.65 -10.78 -13.00
CA ASP A 352 -11.49 -10.12 -14.30
C ASP A 352 -10.01 -9.86 -14.56
N TYR A 353 -9.25 -10.92 -14.81
CA TYR A 353 -7.79 -10.88 -14.85
C TYR A 353 -7.23 -9.73 -15.72
N ARG A 354 -6.78 -8.66 -15.06
CA ARG A 354 -5.74 -7.75 -15.54
C ARG A 354 -4.60 -7.83 -14.52
N PRO A 355 -3.37 -8.19 -14.93
CA PRO A 355 -2.25 -8.31 -14.01
C PRO A 355 -1.97 -6.98 -13.29
N PHE A 356 -2.31 -6.90 -12.00
CA PHE A 356 -2.02 -5.77 -11.12
C PHE A 356 -0.50 -5.51 -11.03
N TYR A 357 0.30 -6.58 -11.10
CA TYR A 357 1.76 -6.54 -11.05
C TYR A 357 2.46 -5.76 -12.17
N LYS A 358 1.76 -5.41 -13.25
CA LYS A 358 2.31 -4.53 -14.30
C LYS A 358 1.98 -3.05 -14.10
N ASN A 359 1.18 -2.70 -13.10
CA ASN A 359 0.94 -1.33 -12.66
C ASN A 359 1.86 -0.93 -11.50
N LYS A 360 3.17 -1.21 -11.61
CA LYS A 360 4.13 -0.26 -11.05
C LYS A 360 3.77 1.08 -11.67
N LYS A 361 3.14 1.97 -10.88
CA LYS A 361 2.98 3.39 -11.21
C LYS A 361 4.22 3.79 -11.99
N LYS A 362 4.03 4.14 -13.27
CA LYS A 362 5.07 4.85 -14.03
C LYS A 362 5.54 5.94 -13.08
N ARG A 363 6.83 5.87 -12.67
CA ARG A 363 7.48 6.96 -11.95
C ARG A 363 7.04 8.26 -12.62
N PRO A 364 6.65 9.30 -11.85
CA PRO A 364 5.97 10.46 -12.39
C PRO A 364 6.73 10.97 -13.62
N ALA A 365 5.98 11.23 -14.70
CA ALA A 365 6.47 11.63 -16.01
C ALA A 365 7.28 12.95 -16.01
N TRP A 366 7.64 13.49 -14.85
CA TRP A 366 8.57 14.59 -14.69
C TRP A 366 9.92 14.31 -15.36
N GLN A 367 10.45 13.09 -15.31
CA GLN A 367 11.71 12.79 -16.02
C GLN A 367 11.55 12.93 -17.54
N ALA A 368 10.40 12.56 -18.11
CA ALA A 368 10.11 12.73 -19.52
C ALA A 368 9.81 14.19 -19.89
N GLU A 369 9.13 14.94 -19.03
CA GLU A 369 8.85 16.37 -19.23
C GLU A 369 10.11 17.23 -19.05
N VAL A 370 10.98 16.90 -18.08
CA VAL A 370 12.31 17.53 -17.92
C VAL A 370 13.22 17.17 -19.06
N PHE A 371 13.18 15.92 -19.54
CA PHE A 371 13.92 15.53 -20.74
C PHE A 371 13.44 16.31 -21.97
N LYS A 372 12.12 16.45 -22.19
CA LYS A 372 11.55 17.30 -23.26
C LYS A 372 11.95 18.77 -23.11
N MET A 373 11.99 19.28 -21.89
CA MET A 373 12.38 20.65 -21.58
C MET A 373 13.87 20.89 -21.86
N LEU A 374 14.75 19.99 -21.42
CA LEU A 374 16.19 20.04 -21.67
C LEU A 374 16.51 19.90 -23.15
N VAL A 375 15.85 18.98 -23.87
CA VAL A 375 16.01 18.83 -25.32
C VAL A 375 15.55 20.09 -26.06
N SER A 376 14.42 20.70 -25.67
CA SER A 376 13.97 21.98 -26.23
C SER A 376 14.95 23.12 -25.94
N LEU A 377 15.52 23.17 -24.74
CA LEU A 377 16.47 24.22 -24.35
C LEU A 377 17.77 24.10 -25.15
N VAL A 378 18.32 22.89 -25.27
CA VAL A 378 19.52 22.62 -26.08
C VAL A 378 19.27 22.96 -27.55
N PHE A 379 18.12 22.57 -28.12
CA PHE A 379 17.75 22.92 -29.49
C PHE A 379 17.61 24.43 -29.68
N TYR A 380 17.00 25.13 -28.73
CA TYR A 380 16.84 26.58 -28.78
C TYR A 380 18.18 27.30 -28.72
N THR A 381 19.08 26.92 -27.80
CA THR A 381 20.41 27.52 -27.70
C THR A 381 21.24 27.25 -28.94
N PHE A 382 21.19 26.04 -29.50
CA PHE A 382 21.88 25.70 -30.74
C PHE A 382 21.32 26.46 -31.94
N PHE A 383 19.98 26.58 -32.04
CA PHE A 383 19.32 27.33 -33.09
C PHE A 383 19.64 28.83 -33.03
N MET A 384 19.59 29.45 -31.84
CA MET A 384 19.88 30.88 -31.68
C MET A 384 21.34 31.20 -31.97
N ASN A 385 22.27 30.38 -31.48
CA ASN A 385 23.71 30.58 -31.72
C ASN A 385 24.07 30.38 -33.21
N TRP A 386 23.39 29.46 -33.88
CA TRP A 386 23.58 29.23 -35.32
C TRP A 386 22.87 30.29 -36.19
N PHE A 387 21.70 30.78 -35.78
CA PHE A 387 20.97 31.87 -36.43
C PHE A 387 21.74 33.19 -36.35
N GLU A 388 22.36 33.50 -35.20
CA GLU A 388 23.25 34.67 -35.06
C GLU A 388 24.46 34.59 -36.01
N GLN A 389 25.08 33.41 -36.16
CA GLN A 389 26.18 33.22 -37.12
C GLN A 389 25.75 33.26 -38.59
N GLY A 390 24.51 32.83 -38.89
CA GLY A 390 23.92 32.89 -40.23
C GLY A 390 23.60 34.31 -40.67
N ILE A 391 23.06 35.16 -39.78
CA ILE A 391 22.76 36.57 -40.06
C ILE A 391 24.03 37.37 -40.35
N LEU A 392 25.13 37.08 -39.64
CA LEU A 392 26.40 37.79 -39.84
C LEU A 392 27.07 37.49 -41.20
N ASN A 393 26.66 36.44 -41.91
CA ASN A 393 27.30 35.97 -43.16
C ASN A 393 26.35 35.92 -44.37
N PHE A 394 25.25 36.68 -44.35
CA PHE A 394 24.15 36.58 -45.34
C PHE A 394 24.54 36.88 -46.81
N ASN A 395 25.70 37.52 -47.06
CA ASN A 395 26.19 37.86 -48.41
C ASN A 395 27.12 36.80 -49.04
N THR A 396 27.22 35.60 -48.44
CA THR A 396 28.01 34.48 -48.99
C THR A 396 27.08 33.32 -49.34
N HIS A 397 27.45 32.49 -50.34
CA HIS A 397 26.67 31.29 -50.71
C HIS A 397 26.39 30.36 -49.51
N THR A 398 27.27 30.38 -48.49
CA THR A 398 27.12 29.70 -47.20
C THR A 398 26.01 30.26 -46.32
N GLY A 399 25.77 31.58 -46.33
CA GLY A 399 24.69 32.24 -45.60
C GLY A 399 23.30 31.86 -46.13
N ILE A 400 23.14 31.78 -47.45
CA ILE A 400 21.86 31.37 -48.08
C ILE A 400 21.51 29.92 -47.73
N ILE A 401 22.49 29.00 -47.77
CA ILE A 401 22.28 27.59 -47.39
C ILE A 401 21.93 27.48 -45.90
N SER A 402 22.53 28.31 -45.04
CA SER A 402 22.16 28.37 -43.62
C SER A 402 20.73 28.92 -43.41
N GLY A 403 20.28 29.90 -44.19
CA GLY A 403 18.88 30.35 -44.13
C GLY A 403 17.88 29.24 -44.43
N PHE A 404 18.17 28.38 -45.42
CA PHE A 404 17.31 27.25 -45.79
C PHE A 404 17.27 26.14 -44.75
N VAL A 405 18.40 25.83 -44.11
CA VAL A 405 18.45 24.81 -43.05
C VAL A 405 17.77 25.30 -41.77
N ALA A 406 17.86 26.59 -41.41
CA ALA A 406 17.05 27.18 -40.33
C ALA A 406 15.55 27.07 -40.61
N LEU A 407 15.14 27.40 -41.83
CA LEU A 407 13.73 27.33 -42.23
C LEU A 407 13.19 25.90 -42.19
N ALA A 408 14.00 24.92 -42.62
CA ALA A 408 13.65 23.50 -42.56
C ALA A 408 13.53 22.98 -41.11
N LEU A 409 14.45 23.36 -40.22
CA LEU A 409 14.39 23.01 -38.81
C LEU A 409 13.21 23.68 -38.09
N LEU A 410 12.90 24.94 -38.43
CA LEU A 410 11.73 25.66 -37.91
C LEU A 410 10.43 25.01 -38.39
N MET A 411 10.34 24.59 -39.66
CA MET A 411 9.18 23.87 -40.19
C MET A 411 9.02 22.47 -39.59
N LEU A 412 10.13 21.76 -39.31
CA LEU A 412 10.11 20.49 -38.57
C LEU A 412 9.65 20.69 -37.13
N TYR A 413 10.10 21.75 -36.45
CA TYR A 413 9.69 22.09 -35.09
C TYR A 413 8.20 22.48 -35.02
N ILE A 414 7.71 23.31 -35.95
CA ILE A 414 6.29 23.67 -36.06
C ILE A 414 5.46 22.44 -36.45
N GLY A 415 5.98 21.57 -37.33
CA GLY A 415 5.38 20.29 -37.71
C GLY A 415 5.22 19.36 -36.51
N PHE A 416 6.26 19.22 -35.68
CA PHE A 416 6.21 18.43 -34.44
C PHE A 416 5.17 18.96 -33.45
N LYS A 417 5.00 20.29 -33.37
CA LYS A 417 3.97 20.93 -32.53
C LYS A 417 2.54 20.78 -33.08
N LYS A 418 2.36 20.51 -34.38
CA LYS A 418 1.06 20.41 -35.07
C LYS A 418 0.65 19.00 -35.51
N ILE A 419 1.45 17.96 -35.22
CA ILE A 419 1.14 16.55 -35.53
C ILE A 419 -0.15 16.03 -34.83
N GLN A 420 -0.78 16.79 -33.94
CA GLN A 420 -2.12 16.50 -33.43
C GLN A 420 -3.29 17.02 -34.31
N TYR A 421 -3.06 17.71 -35.43
CA TYR A 421 -4.16 18.42 -36.14
C TYR A 421 -4.26 18.23 -37.67
N TRP A 422 -3.57 17.28 -38.28
CA TRP A 422 -3.65 17.05 -39.74
C TRP A 422 -4.02 15.61 -40.10
N GLN A 423 -5.31 15.29 -39.97
CA GLN A 423 -5.98 14.31 -40.81
C GLN A 423 -6.90 15.08 -41.77
N SER A 424 -6.47 15.31 -43.02
CA SER A 424 -7.28 15.41 -44.26
C SER A 424 -6.76 16.42 -45.32
N ARG A 425 -6.40 15.88 -46.52
CA ARG A 425 -6.24 16.51 -47.86
C ARG A 425 -4.94 17.33 -48.18
N PRO A 426 -4.61 17.59 -49.47
CA PRO A 426 -3.83 16.70 -50.33
C PRO A 426 -2.46 17.26 -50.79
N LEU A 427 -1.63 16.35 -51.27
CA LEU A 427 -0.18 16.39 -51.53
C LEU A 427 0.29 17.24 -52.74
N ASN A 428 -0.16 18.49 -52.92
CA ASN A 428 0.24 19.29 -54.10
C ASN A 428 1.51 20.14 -53.92
N ILE A 429 2.01 20.32 -52.70
CA ILE A 429 3.22 21.12 -52.45
C ILE A 429 4.49 20.26 -52.60
N LEU A 430 4.46 18.99 -52.19
CA LEU A 430 5.62 18.09 -52.23
C LEU A 430 6.10 17.80 -53.67
N HIS A 431 5.18 17.78 -54.63
CA HIS A 431 5.48 17.43 -56.03
C HIS A 431 6.33 18.51 -56.73
N ASN A 432 6.07 19.80 -56.44
CA ASN A 432 6.85 20.91 -57.01
C ASN A 432 8.26 21.00 -56.39
N TRP A 433 8.41 20.58 -55.13
CA TRP A 433 9.70 20.56 -54.45
C TRP A 433 10.63 19.47 -54.97
N VAL A 434 10.11 18.26 -55.21
CA VAL A 434 10.89 17.15 -55.79
C VAL A 434 11.32 17.49 -57.22
N ALA A 435 10.47 18.18 -57.99
CA ALA A 435 10.81 18.61 -59.36
C ALA A 435 11.94 19.66 -59.42
N HIS A 436 12.05 20.56 -58.44
CA HIS A 436 13.17 21.50 -58.34
C HIS A 436 14.45 20.85 -57.83
N LEU A 437 14.35 19.87 -56.90
CA LEU A 437 15.52 19.15 -56.38
C LEU A 437 16.18 18.26 -57.45
N LEU A 438 15.37 17.64 -58.33
CA LEU A 438 15.86 16.80 -59.43
C LEU A 438 16.54 17.57 -60.57
N ASN A 439 16.31 18.88 -60.67
CA ASN A 439 16.93 19.76 -61.67
C ASN A 439 18.14 20.55 -61.12
N ALA A 440 18.55 20.30 -59.87
CA ALA A 440 19.73 20.95 -59.31
C ALA A 440 21.03 20.37 -59.94
N PRO A 441 22.04 21.19 -60.28
CA PRO A 441 23.30 20.71 -60.82
C PRO A 441 23.95 19.71 -59.86
N ALA A 442 24.53 18.62 -60.40
CA ALA A 442 25.00 17.46 -59.64
C ALA A 442 25.94 17.80 -58.45
N GLY A 443 26.71 18.89 -58.54
CA GLY A 443 27.55 19.37 -57.43
C GLY A 443 26.75 19.82 -56.20
N ILE A 444 25.57 20.39 -56.37
CA ILE A 444 24.69 20.83 -55.26
C ILE A 444 24.03 19.63 -54.60
N LEU A 445 23.59 18.64 -55.38
CA LEU A 445 23.02 17.39 -54.86
C LEU A 445 24.06 16.57 -54.07
N PHE A 446 25.33 16.58 -54.51
CA PHE A 446 26.42 15.92 -53.79
C PHE A 446 26.72 16.60 -52.44
N VAL A 447 26.74 17.94 -52.41
CA VAL A 447 26.94 18.71 -51.17
C VAL A 447 25.76 18.51 -50.21
N ILE A 448 24.52 18.54 -50.70
CA ILE A 448 23.33 18.27 -49.88
C ILE A 448 23.36 16.83 -49.34
N GLY A 449 23.72 15.85 -50.17
CA GLY A 449 23.87 14.46 -49.75
C GLY A 449 24.95 14.27 -48.70
N ALA A 450 26.11 14.92 -48.84
CA ALA A 450 27.21 14.88 -47.88
C ALA A 450 26.82 15.52 -46.53
N TYR A 451 26.07 16.63 -46.55
CA TYR A 451 25.58 17.27 -45.32
C TYR A 451 24.49 16.45 -44.63
N ILE A 452 23.57 15.84 -45.38
CA ILE A 452 22.57 14.92 -44.82
C ILE A 452 23.26 13.70 -44.19
N PHE A 453 24.29 13.16 -44.84
CA PHE A 453 25.07 12.04 -44.32
C PHE A 453 25.84 12.40 -43.05
N MET A 454 26.55 13.55 -43.03
CA MET A 454 27.25 14.01 -41.83
C MET A 454 26.30 14.31 -40.68
N PHE A 455 25.11 14.86 -40.97
CA PHE A 455 24.08 15.11 -39.97
C PHE A 455 23.51 13.79 -39.38
N PHE A 456 23.25 12.80 -40.22
CA PHE A 456 22.84 11.46 -39.76
C PHE A 456 23.95 10.78 -38.95
N ALA A 457 25.22 10.90 -39.36
CA ALA A 457 26.35 10.34 -38.63
C ALA A 457 26.52 10.99 -37.25
N ALA A 458 26.32 12.31 -37.13
CA ALA A 458 26.36 13.03 -35.86
C ALA A 458 25.20 12.66 -34.93
N ILE A 459 23.98 12.49 -35.47
CA ILE A 459 22.82 12.02 -34.73
C ILE A 459 23.05 10.59 -34.23
N VAL A 460 23.51 9.69 -35.09
CA VAL A 460 23.82 8.30 -34.70
C VAL A 460 24.94 8.27 -33.66
N GLY A 461 25.99 9.07 -33.80
CA GLY A 461 27.06 9.19 -32.79
C GLY A 461 26.57 9.70 -31.44
N PHE A 462 25.67 10.69 -31.45
CA PHE A 462 25.04 11.24 -30.24
C PHE A 462 24.13 10.22 -29.55
N PHE A 463 23.31 9.48 -30.31
CA PHE A 463 22.46 8.41 -29.77
C PHE A 463 23.26 7.20 -29.31
N VAL A 464 24.38 6.85 -29.96
CA VAL A 464 25.32 5.81 -29.49
C VAL A 464 26.04 6.26 -28.22
N GLY A 465 26.37 7.54 -28.09
CA GLY A 465 26.93 8.13 -26.86
C GLY A 465 25.96 8.08 -25.69
N ILE A 466 24.70 8.50 -25.91
CA ILE A 466 23.63 8.40 -24.90
C ILE A 466 23.32 6.93 -24.58
N TYR A 467 23.27 6.06 -25.57
CA TYR A 467 23.05 4.62 -25.36
C TYR A 467 24.17 3.98 -24.51
N ARG A 468 25.43 4.43 -24.65
CA ARG A 468 26.54 4.02 -23.78
C ARG A 468 26.45 4.57 -22.35
N ILE A 469 25.87 5.76 -22.16
CA ILE A 469 25.67 6.35 -20.83
C ILE A 469 24.53 5.65 -20.07
N PHE A 470 23.54 5.09 -20.78
CA PHE A 470 22.33 4.51 -20.19
C PHE A 470 22.20 2.98 -20.31
N LYS A 471 23.22 2.27 -20.83
CA LYS A 471 23.23 0.79 -20.80
C LYS A 471 23.78 0.33 -19.44
N PRO A 472 23.00 -0.40 -18.62
CA PRO A 472 23.54 -1.10 -17.48
C PRO A 472 24.17 -2.40 -17.98
N GLU A 473 25.50 -2.51 -17.93
CA GLU A 473 26.22 -3.78 -18.02
C GLU A 473 27.06 -3.96 -16.76
N GLU A 474 26.80 -5.06 -16.06
CA GLU A 474 27.30 -5.43 -14.74
C GLU A 474 28.79 -5.80 -14.68
N ASP A 475 29.57 -5.74 -15.76
CA ASP A 475 30.92 -6.33 -15.78
C ASP A 475 32.03 -5.40 -16.33
N LYS A 476 32.22 -4.20 -15.75
CA LYS A 476 33.48 -3.40 -15.93
C LYS A 476 33.89 -2.51 -14.75
N PHE A 477 33.62 -2.90 -13.51
CA PHE A 477 34.18 -2.18 -12.33
C PHE A 477 35.65 -2.49 -12.02
N ALA A 478 36.36 -3.27 -12.84
CA ALA A 478 37.76 -3.62 -12.60
C ALA A 478 38.79 -2.73 -13.34
N ASP A 479 38.41 -1.90 -14.32
CA ASP A 479 39.38 -1.19 -15.18
C ASP A 479 39.23 0.34 -15.24
N ILE A 480 38.26 0.93 -14.54
CA ILE A 480 38.12 2.40 -14.44
C ILE A 480 38.70 2.85 -13.10
N ASN A 481 39.97 2.51 -12.84
CA ASN A 481 40.76 3.15 -11.78
C ASN A 481 42.09 3.70 -12.31
N LYS A 482 42.12 4.05 -13.61
CA LYS A 482 43.36 4.47 -14.30
C LYS A 482 43.27 5.74 -15.14
N SER A 483 42.16 6.49 -15.14
CA SER A 483 42.10 7.74 -15.93
C SER A 483 41.39 8.93 -15.29
N TRP A 484 41.10 8.93 -14.00
CA TRP A 484 40.61 10.11 -13.29
C TRP A 484 41.48 10.31 -12.05
N GLY A 485 42.23 11.41 -12.04
CA GLY A 485 43.09 11.75 -10.92
C GLY A 485 42.29 11.95 -9.64
N ASP A 486 42.91 11.54 -8.53
CA ASP A 486 42.37 11.56 -7.18
C ASP A 486 41.72 12.90 -6.82
N ILE A 487 40.39 12.88 -6.64
CA ILE A 487 39.69 13.94 -5.89
C ILE A 487 39.95 13.65 -4.43
N SER A 488 40.51 14.61 -3.70
CA SER A 488 40.81 14.43 -2.28
C SER A 488 39.53 14.33 -1.44
N ASP A 489 39.55 13.54 -0.36
CA ASP A 489 38.43 13.43 0.59
C ASP A 489 38.00 14.80 1.15
N GLU A 490 38.90 15.78 1.16
CA GLU A 490 38.64 17.15 1.61
C GLU A 490 37.74 17.94 0.63
N GLU A 491 37.83 17.66 -0.67
CA GLU A 491 36.97 18.25 -1.71
C GLU A 491 35.57 17.62 -1.72
N LEU A 492 35.49 16.32 -1.47
CA LEU A 492 34.22 15.61 -1.29
C LEU A 492 33.46 16.09 -0.05
N GLN A 493 34.17 16.34 1.06
CA GLN A 493 33.61 16.93 2.27
C GLN A 493 33.07 18.35 2.04
N LYS A 494 33.79 19.18 1.27
CA LYS A 494 33.32 20.53 0.91
C LYS A 494 32.06 20.50 0.04
N MET A 495 32.00 19.59 -0.94
CA MET A 495 30.80 19.44 -1.77
C MET A 495 29.59 18.95 -0.97
N TYR A 496 29.81 18.04 -0.02
CA TYR A 496 28.76 17.55 0.88
C TYR A 496 28.21 18.66 1.79
N GLN A 497 29.08 19.50 2.36
CA GLN A 497 28.68 20.65 3.18
C GLN A 497 27.83 21.67 2.39
N VAL A 498 28.22 21.99 1.16
CA VAL A 498 27.45 22.92 0.29
C VAL A 498 26.05 22.38 -0.01
N LEU A 499 25.92 21.07 -0.25
CA LEU A 499 24.63 20.42 -0.49
C LEU A 499 23.73 20.43 0.76
N MET A 500 24.31 20.19 1.95
CA MET A 500 23.56 20.22 3.21
C MET A 500 23.10 21.65 3.58
N GLU A 501 23.90 22.68 3.27
CA GLU A 501 23.51 24.08 3.45
C GLU A 501 22.38 24.51 2.50
N GLU A 502 22.38 24.05 1.24
CA GLU A 502 21.27 24.30 0.32
C GLU A 502 19.98 23.59 0.74
N GLU A 503 20.08 22.36 1.26
CA GLU A 503 18.91 21.62 1.75
C GLU A 503 18.31 22.26 3.03
N ALA A 504 19.17 22.79 3.91
CA ALA A 504 18.74 23.54 5.09
C ALA A 504 18.05 24.87 4.74
N LYS A 505 18.47 25.54 3.65
CA LYS A 505 17.80 26.75 3.13
C LYS A 505 16.42 26.43 2.53
N ARG A 506 16.25 25.28 1.88
CA ARG A 506 14.97 24.85 1.31
C ARG A 506 13.93 24.43 2.35
N LYS A 507 14.34 23.97 3.54
CA LYS A 507 13.43 23.60 4.64
C LYS A 507 12.93 24.81 5.46
N LYS A 508 13.33 26.04 5.13
CA LYS A 508 12.94 27.28 5.84
C LYS A 508 12.09 28.24 5.01
N VAL A 509 11.54 27.81 3.87
CA VAL A 509 10.58 28.59 3.05
C VAL A 509 9.23 27.90 3.03
#